data_AF-A0A0G4N2I4-F1
#
_entry.id   AF-A0A0G4N2I4-F1
#
_cell.length_a   1.000
_cell.length_b   1.000
_cell.length_c   1.000
_cell.angle_alpha   90.00
_cell.angle_beta   90.00
_cell.angle_gamma   90.00
#
_symmetry.space_group_name_H-M   'P 1'
#
loop_
_entity.id
_entity.type
_entity.pdbx_description
1 polymer ?
#
loop_
_entity_poly.entity_id
_entity_poly.type
_entity_poly.pdbx_seq_one_letter_code
_entity_poly.pdbx_strand_id
1 'polypeptide(L)'
;MPPQPLVPIHPHPSREAGRPQPKHLLYPRTKGFITTVQHLRQAPHVKAVYDLTIAYQHGDEWHAEPTMWDTLSVPGLSDRLGYHFHVHVRRFPLESLPEKDEDLAKWLEERWVEKGEWLEEKRVEWAATEA
;
A
#
# COMPACT_ATOMS: atom_id res chain seq x y z
N MET A 1 -1.10 -34.16 -23.49
CA MET A 1 -0.70 -32.78 -23.84
C MET A 1 0.63 -32.50 -23.17
N PRO A 2 1.64 -32.01 -23.88
CA PRO A 2 2.85 -31.51 -23.23
C PRO A 2 2.51 -30.27 -22.38
N PRO A 3 3.17 -30.08 -21.22
CA PRO A 3 3.00 -28.87 -20.43
C PRO A 3 3.43 -27.64 -21.25
N GLN A 4 2.60 -26.60 -21.27
CA GLN A 4 2.98 -25.35 -21.90
C GLN A 4 4.13 -24.71 -21.13
N PRO A 5 5.14 -24.14 -21.81
CA PRO A 5 6.23 -23.44 -21.14
C PRO A 5 5.68 -22.27 -20.34
N LEU A 6 6.22 -22.07 -19.14
CA LEU A 6 5.92 -20.90 -18.30
C LEU A 6 6.22 -19.64 -19.11
N VAL A 7 5.21 -18.78 -19.26
CA VAL A 7 5.39 -17.45 -19.86
C VAL A 7 6.41 -16.69 -19.00
N PRO A 8 7.47 -16.11 -19.58
CA PRO A 8 8.39 -15.30 -18.83
C PRO A 8 7.63 -14.19 -18.11
N ILE A 9 7.74 -14.16 -16.78
CA ILE A 9 7.30 -13.02 -15.98
C ILE A 9 8.13 -11.83 -16.45
N HIS A 10 7.53 -10.97 -17.28
CA HIS A 10 8.14 -9.71 -17.66
C HIS A 10 8.49 -8.94 -16.39
N PRO A 11 9.73 -8.41 -16.26
CA PRO A 11 10.07 -7.58 -15.12
C PRO A 11 9.06 -6.44 -15.01
N HIS A 12 8.58 -6.20 -13.80
CA HIS A 12 7.66 -5.11 -13.54
C HIS A 12 8.33 -3.79 -14.01
N PRO A 13 7.63 -2.92 -14.77
CA PRO A 13 8.22 -1.75 -15.44
C PRO A 13 8.96 -0.77 -14.50
N SER A 14 8.78 -0.89 -13.19
CA SER A 14 9.51 -0.14 -12.17
C SER A 14 11.00 -0.52 -12.05
N ARG A 15 11.44 -1.71 -12.47
CA ARG A 15 12.86 -2.12 -12.41
C ARG A 15 13.70 -1.54 -13.54
N GLU A 16 13.10 -1.25 -14.69
CA GLU A 16 13.82 -0.82 -15.89
C GLU A 16 13.83 0.71 -16.09
N ALA A 17 12.93 1.43 -15.43
CA ALA A 17 12.67 2.85 -15.70
C ALA A 17 13.41 3.85 -14.77
N GLY A 18 14.36 3.42 -13.94
CA GLY A 18 15.12 4.30 -13.04
C GLY A 18 14.29 5.02 -11.96
N ARG A 19 13.08 4.51 -11.68
CA ARG A 19 12.16 5.08 -10.69
C ARG A 19 12.46 4.55 -9.29
N PRO A 20 12.31 5.36 -8.22
CA PRO A 20 12.52 4.89 -6.86
C PRO A 20 11.57 3.73 -6.56
N GLN A 21 12.11 2.63 -6.04
CA GLN A 21 11.37 1.41 -5.79
C GLN A 21 10.89 1.41 -4.33
N PRO A 22 9.57 1.47 -4.07
CA PRO A 22 9.08 1.49 -2.70
C PRO A 22 9.35 0.15 -2.02
N LYS A 23 9.80 0.17 -0.76
CA LYS A 23 9.98 -1.03 0.05
C LYS A 23 8.61 -1.64 0.38
N HIS A 24 8.53 -2.97 0.46
CA HIS A 24 7.33 -3.71 0.90
C HIS A 24 6.07 -3.53 0.05
N LEU A 25 6.15 -2.75 -1.03
CA LEU A 25 5.01 -2.34 -1.83
C LEU A 25 5.28 -2.56 -3.31
N LEU A 26 4.21 -2.87 -4.03
CA LEU A 26 4.21 -2.77 -5.48
C LEU A 26 4.15 -1.30 -5.91
N TYR A 27 4.61 -1.04 -7.13
CA TYR A 27 4.55 0.30 -7.72
C TYR A 27 3.10 0.80 -7.87
N PRO A 28 2.82 2.10 -7.63
CA PRO A 28 1.46 2.64 -7.73
C PRO A 28 0.88 2.54 -9.15
N ARG A 29 -0.45 2.37 -9.23
CA ARG A 29 -1.20 2.48 -10.48
C ARG A 29 -1.51 3.94 -10.78
N THR A 30 -0.53 4.66 -11.32
CA THR A 30 -0.58 6.12 -11.55
C THR A 30 -1.74 6.55 -12.47
N LYS A 31 -1.90 5.93 -13.65
CA LYS A 31 -2.92 6.34 -14.63
C LYS A 31 -4.34 6.31 -14.08
N GLY A 32 -4.69 5.26 -13.34
CA GLY A 32 -6.01 5.12 -12.73
C GLY A 32 -6.24 6.19 -11.66
N PHE A 33 -5.28 6.37 -10.76
CA PHE A 33 -5.35 7.39 -9.71
C PHE A 33 -5.52 8.80 -10.28
N ILE A 34 -4.70 9.19 -11.26
CA ILE A 34 -4.76 10.51 -11.92
C ILE A 34 -6.15 10.72 -12.50
N THR A 35 -6.62 9.77 -13.31
CA THR A 35 -7.95 9.85 -13.93
C THR A 35 -9.05 10.03 -12.88
N THR A 36 -8.99 9.26 -11.78
CA THR A 36 -9.95 9.35 -10.68
C THR A 36 -9.91 10.71 -10.00
N VAL A 37 -8.73 11.21 -9.62
CA VAL A 37 -8.60 12.51 -8.95
C VAL A 37 -9.12 13.64 -9.84
N GLN A 38 -8.78 13.65 -11.13
CA GLN A 38 -9.23 14.70 -12.05
C GLN A 38 -10.76 14.78 -12.14
N HIS A 39 -11.44 13.64 -12.22
CA HIS A 39 -12.91 13.60 -12.24
C HIS A 39 -13.51 13.97 -10.88
N LEU A 40 -12.96 13.42 -9.79
CA LEU A 40 -13.53 13.62 -8.45
C LEU A 40 -13.35 15.05 -7.92
N ARG A 41 -12.38 15.82 -8.42
CA ARG A 41 -12.27 17.26 -8.13
C ARG A 41 -13.52 18.04 -8.52
N GLN A 42 -14.23 17.59 -9.55
CA GLN A 42 -15.46 18.22 -10.03
C GLN A 42 -16.69 17.83 -9.19
N ALA A 43 -16.58 16.78 -8.37
CA ALA A 43 -17.66 16.29 -7.53
C ALA A 43 -17.72 17.10 -6.22
N PRO A 44 -18.81 17.85 -5.95
CA PRO A 44 -18.85 18.80 -4.83
C PRO A 44 -18.80 18.12 -3.45
N HIS A 45 -19.05 16.82 -3.37
CA HIS A 45 -19.11 16.05 -2.12
C HIS A 45 -17.80 15.32 -1.79
N VAL A 46 -16.85 15.20 -2.73
CA VAL A 46 -15.56 14.57 -2.46
C VAL A 46 -14.57 15.65 -2.05
N LYS A 47 -13.99 15.51 -0.86
CA LYS A 47 -13.17 16.57 -0.24
C LYS A 47 -11.71 16.20 -0.03
N ALA A 48 -11.39 14.92 -0.02
CA ALA A 48 -10.04 14.46 0.29
C ALA A 48 -9.77 13.06 -0.27
N VAL A 49 -8.48 12.79 -0.48
CA VAL A 49 -7.94 11.45 -0.65
C VAL A 49 -7.47 10.97 0.73
N TYR A 50 -7.94 9.78 1.13
CA TYR A 50 -7.42 9.11 2.32
C TYR A 50 -6.38 8.10 1.89
N ASP A 51 -5.23 8.21 2.52
CA ASP A 51 -4.11 7.35 2.30
C ASP A 51 -3.96 6.40 3.48
N LEU A 52 -4.14 5.11 3.22
CA LEU A 52 -4.16 4.06 4.23
C LEU A 52 -2.98 3.11 4.00
N THR A 53 -2.26 2.78 5.07
CA THR A 53 -1.28 1.70 5.09
C THR A 53 -1.55 0.85 6.32
N ILE A 54 -1.57 -0.47 6.15
CA ILE A 54 -1.81 -1.41 7.24
C ILE A 54 -0.54 -2.21 7.43
N ALA A 55 0.03 -2.13 8.63
CA ALA A 55 1.02 -3.08 9.10
C ALA A 55 0.30 -4.14 9.92
N TYR A 56 0.66 -5.40 9.73
CA TYR A 56 0.12 -6.53 10.48
C TYR A 56 1.21 -7.54 10.80
N GLN A 57 1.05 -8.26 11.90
CA GLN A 57 2.00 -9.26 12.40
C GLN A 57 1.22 -10.36 13.14
N HIS A 58 1.72 -11.58 13.08
CA HIS A 58 1.16 -12.72 13.82
C HIS A 58 2.29 -13.39 14.60
N GLY A 59 2.24 -13.31 15.93
CA GLY A 59 3.38 -13.67 16.77
C GLY A 59 4.62 -12.87 16.36
N ASP A 60 5.71 -13.55 16.00
CA ASP A 60 6.96 -12.92 15.54
C ASP A 60 7.02 -12.70 14.02
N GLU A 61 6.02 -13.17 13.27
CA GLU A 61 6.02 -13.10 11.80
C GLU A 61 5.43 -11.79 11.32
N TRP A 62 6.32 -10.89 10.88
CA TRP A 62 5.92 -9.61 10.31
C TRP A 62 5.27 -9.76 8.94
N HIS A 63 4.20 -9.01 8.71
CA HIS A 63 3.40 -9.05 7.49
C HIS A 63 2.83 -10.44 7.16
N ALA A 64 2.51 -11.22 8.19
CA ALA A 64 1.71 -12.44 8.07
C ALA A 64 0.21 -12.13 8.11
N GLU A 65 -0.51 -12.30 7.00
CA GLU A 65 -1.92 -11.93 6.91
C GLU A 65 -2.83 -12.97 7.58
N PRO A 66 -3.99 -12.55 8.12
CA PRO A 66 -5.04 -13.50 8.46
C PRO A 66 -5.56 -14.20 7.22
N THR A 67 -5.87 -15.49 7.35
CA THR A 67 -6.56 -16.17 6.26
C THR A 67 -7.95 -15.56 6.06
N MET A 68 -8.54 -15.77 4.88
CA MET A 68 -9.91 -15.35 4.62
C MET A 68 -10.90 -15.99 5.61
N TRP A 69 -10.64 -17.25 6.01
CA TRP A 69 -11.47 -17.94 6.99
C TRP A 69 -11.35 -17.31 8.37
N ASP A 70 -10.14 -17.01 8.84
CA ASP A 70 -9.93 -16.34 10.14
C ASP A 70 -10.64 -14.98 10.15
N THR A 71 -10.47 -14.20 9.10
CA THR A 71 -11.08 -12.88 8.94
C THR A 71 -12.61 -12.91 9.04
N LEU A 72 -13.26 -13.95 8.52
CA LEU A 72 -14.72 -14.05 8.49
C LEU A 72 -15.33 -14.79 9.69
N SER A 73 -14.61 -15.75 10.26
CA SER A 73 -15.14 -16.66 11.29
C SER A 73 -14.72 -16.30 12.71
N VAL A 74 -13.62 -15.55 12.89
CA VAL A 74 -13.07 -15.24 14.20
C VAL A 74 -13.31 -13.78 14.56
N PRO A 75 -14.24 -13.48 15.49
CA PRO A 75 -14.39 -12.13 16.00
C PRO A 75 -13.21 -11.79 16.93
N GLY A 76 -12.48 -10.72 16.61
CA GLY A 76 -11.33 -10.26 17.42
C GLY A 76 -10.05 -11.04 17.13
N LEU A 77 -9.50 -10.86 15.92
CA LEU A 77 -8.25 -11.51 15.49
C LEU A 77 -7.07 -11.24 16.43
N SER A 78 -6.99 -10.05 17.02
CA SER A 78 -5.92 -9.71 17.95
C SER A 78 -5.99 -10.53 19.23
N ASP A 79 -7.15 -10.54 19.89
CA ASP A 79 -7.30 -11.22 21.18
C ASP A 79 -7.32 -12.74 21.04
N ARG A 80 -7.83 -13.27 19.92
CA ARG A 80 -8.06 -14.72 19.75
C ARG A 80 -6.94 -15.45 19.02
N LEU A 81 -6.27 -14.77 18.10
CA LEU A 81 -5.24 -15.36 17.25
C LEU A 81 -3.90 -14.62 17.36
N GLY A 82 -3.76 -13.64 18.25
CA GLY A 82 -2.49 -12.96 18.48
C GLY A 82 -2.02 -12.07 17.31
N TYR A 83 -2.97 -11.58 16.49
CA TYR A 83 -2.62 -10.63 15.44
C TYR A 83 -2.43 -9.23 16.01
N HIS A 84 -1.32 -8.59 15.65
CA HIS A 84 -1.10 -7.18 15.90
C HIS A 84 -1.34 -6.39 14.61
N PHE A 85 -2.16 -5.33 14.68
CA PHE A 85 -2.46 -4.46 13.54
C PHE A 85 -2.14 -3.01 13.88
N HIS A 86 -1.68 -2.26 12.88
CA HIS A 86 -1.63 -0.81 12.91
C HIS A 86 -2.07 -0.23 11.59
N VAL A 87 -3.06 0.67 11.62
CA VAL A 87 -3.53 1.40 10.45
C VAL A 87 -2.98 2.82 10.48
N HIS A 88 -2.05 3.10 9.58
CA HIS A 88 -1.55 4.44 9.34
C HIS A 88 -2.45 5.18 8.37
N VAL A 89 -3.06 6.27 8.83
CA VAL A 89 -4.03 7.05 8.07
C VAL A 89 -3.50 8.46 7.86
N ARG A 90 -3.45 8.90 6.61
CA ARG A 90 -3.18 10.30 6.25
C ARG A 90 -4.31 10.83 5.39
N ARG A 91 -4.67 12.10 5.59
CA ARG A 91 -5.75 12.75 4.84
C ARG A 91 -5.17 13.90 4.03
N PHE A 92 -5.41 13.89 2.73
CA PHE A 92 -4.98 14.93 1.81
C PHE A 92 -6.20 15.63 1.20
N PRO A 93 -6.46 16.91 1.51
CA PRO A 93 -7.51 17.68 0.84
C PRO A 93 -7.33 17.63 -0.68
N LEU A 94 -8.41 17.40 -1.44
CA LEU A 94 -8.30 17.33 -2.90
C LEU A 94 -7.71 18.61 -3.49
N GLU A 95 -8.07 19.76 -2.94
CA GLU A 95 -7.56 21.08 -3.32
C GLU A 95 -6.04 21.25 -3.11
N SER A 96 -5.40 20.46 -2.24
CA SER A 96 -3.95 20.52 -2.02
C SER A 96 -3.14 19.61 -2.94
N LEU A 97 -3.79 18.72 -3.69
CA LEU A 97 -3.09 17.83 -4.64
C LEU A 97 -2.67 18.65 -5.88
N PRO A 98 -1.59 18.26 -6.57
CA PRO A 98 -1.22 18.88 -7.85
C PRO A 98 -2.33 18.77 -8.91
N GLU A 99 -2.42 19.78 -9.78
CA GLU A 99 -3.42 19.81 -10.88
C GLU A 99 -2.94 19.13 -12.15
N LYS A 100 -1.63 19.21 -12.45
CA LYS A 100 -1.06 18.58 -13.64
C LYS A 100 -0.86 17.09 -13.43
N ASP A 101 -1.17 16.29 -14.45
CA ASP A 101 -1.08 14.84 -14.40
C ASP A 101 0.33 14.33 -14.04
N GLU A 102 1.38 14.97 -14.57
CA GLU A 102 2.77 14.61 -14.31
C GLU A 102 3.15 14.85 -12.84
N ASP A 103 2.80 16.01 -12.31
CA ASP A 103 3.06 16.37 -10.92
C ASP A 103 2.24 15.49 -9.96
N LEU A 104 1.01 15.13 -10.35
CA LEU A 104 0.15 14.25 -9.58
C LEU A 104 0.68 12.81 -9.60
N ALA A 105 1.25 12.36 -10.71
CA ALA A 105 1.95 11.08 -10.80
C ALA A 105 3.14 11.04 -9.85
N LYS A 106 3.99 12.07 -9.88
CA LYS A 106 5.14 12.19 -8.99
C LYS A 106 4.73 12.24 -7.53
N TRP A 107 3.70 13.02 -7.20
CA TRP A 107 3.13 13.08 -5.87
C TRP A 107 2.70 11.70 -5.36
N LEU A 108 2.05 10.90 -6.20
CA LEU A 108 1.64 9.53 -5.86
C LEU A 108 2.85 8.62 -5.62
N GLU A 109 3.85 8.70 -6.49
CA GLU A 109 5.08 7.92 -6.40
C GLU A 109 5.84 8.21 -5.10
N GLU A 110 5.97 9.49 -4.73
CA GLU A 110 6.57 9.90 -3.45
C GLU A 110 5.82 9.32 -2.25
N ARG A 111 4.47 9.35 -2.26
CA ARG A 111 3.69 8.74 -1.17
C ARG A 111 3.95 7.25 -1.06
N TRP A 112 4.15 6.53 -2.17
CA TRP A 112 4.48 5.10 -2.14
C TRP A 112 5.86 4.83 -1.54
N VAL A 113 6.85 5.67 -1.85
CA VAL A 113 8.19 5.57 -1.23
C VAL A 113 8.09 5.78 0.27
N GLU A 114 7.43 6.85 0.72
CA GLU A 114 7.22 7.13 2.15
C GLU A 114 6.48 6.01 2.87
N LYS A 115 5.46 5.42 2.25
CA LYS A 115 4.77 4.25 2.83
C LYS A 115 5.70 3.08 3.01
N GLY A 116 6.57 2.82 2.04
CA GLY A 116 7.54 1.73 2.12
C GLY A 116 8.59 1.96 3.21
N GLU A 117 9.05 3.20 3.37
CA GLU A 117 9.95 3.59 4.46
C GLU A 117 9.26 3.42 5.82
N TRP A 118 8.04 3.92 5.95
CA TRP A 118 7.23 3.76 7.17
C TRP A 118 6.98 2.28 7.52
N LEU A 119 6.71 1.43 6.53
CA LEU A 119 6.55 -0.02 6.76
C LEU A 119 7.85 -0.66 7.23
N GLU A 120 9.00 -0.25 6.68
CA GLU A 120 10.29 -0.74 7.14
C GLU A 120 10.62 -0.29 8.57
N GLU A 121 10.29 0.96 8.93
CA GLU A 121 10.39 1.44 10.30
C GLU A 121 9.54 0.60 11.25
N LYS A 122 8.28 0.32 10.88
CA LYS A 122 7.39 -0.53 11.68
C LYS A 122 7.89 -1.96 11.83
N ARG A 123 8.47 -2.54 10.78
CA ARG A 123 9.10 -3.86 10.85
C ARG A 123 10.20 -3.90 11.92
N VAL A 124 11.06 -2.88 11.93
CA VAL A 124 12.19 -2.79 12.88
C VAL A 124 11.68 -2.52 14.30
N GLU A 125 10.73 -1.60 14.46
CA GLU A 125 10.10 -1.27 15.75
C GLU A 125 9.47 -2.51 16.39
N TRP A 126 8.69 -3.28 15.62
CA TRP A 126 7.98 -4.44 16.15
C TRP A 126 8.90 -5.61 16.42
N ALA A 127 9.94 -5.82 15.60
CA ALA A 127 10.97 -6.81 15.89
C ALA A 127 11.78 -6.51 17.16
N ALA A 128 11.94 -5.21 17.52
CA ALA A 128 12.68 -4.79 18.71
C ALA A 128 11.83 -4.80 20.00
N THR A 129 10.51 -4.84 19.89
CA THR A 129 9.60 -4.81 21.05
C THR A 129 9.41 -6.20 21.69
N GLU A 130 9.74 -7.26 20.95
CA GLU A 130 9.63 -8.67 21.38
C GLU A 130 11.00 -9.29 21.80
N ALA A 131 12.07 -8.47 21.89
CA ALA A 131 13.42 -8.89 22.32
C ALA A 131 13.74 -8.41 23.75
#